data_AF-A0AB36ZLK1-F1
#
_entry.id   AF-A0AB36ZLK1-F1
#
_cell.length_a   1.000
_cell.length_b   1.000
_cell.length_c   1.000
_cell.angle_alpha   90.00
_cell.angle_beta   90.00
_cell.angle_gamma   90.00
#
_symmetry.space_group_name_H-M   'P 1'
#
loop_
_entity.id
_entity.type
_entity.pdbx_description
1 polymer ?
#
loop_
_entity_poly.entity_id
_entity_poly.type
_entity_poly.pdbx_seq_one_letter_code
_entity_poly.pdbx_strand_id
1 'polypeptide(L)'
;MEAGFPRDSQPGRLANYTGQLLALRTLIEPGDIVVTPLKSTKRIAIGVCTRGYSFDADEPDPTRRHTIGVEWRNSEISRGSLKDDLLNTVNGAMTIFRATKNNAEARLRSVMQTGVDPGSGPISAPQSSAVSAGMDERRSTVEDVTDPRSVPTLQAIRDRVRTHLIENFGGHKLSHLVGDLLRAEGYTCDVSPEGPDFGVDIIAGRGPLGLDSPTLIVEVKSEAGQIGAPVVRGLQGAMASNKADQGLLVAWGGLNRQARTAIRTDRLTIRVWDSEDLLDRLFMVYERLPETTRSRIPLTRTWILDEDIDS
;
A
#
# COMPACT_ATOMS: atom_id res chain seq x y z
N MET A 1 -19.10 19.13 -32.19
CA MET A 1 -18.57 18.25 -31.12
C MET A 1 -19.50 17.07 -30.81
N GLU A 2 -20.79 17.10 -31.18
CA GLU A 2 -21.76 16.01 -30.91
C GLU A 2 -21.71 14.80 -31.87
N ALA A 3 -21.06 14.90 -33.03
CA ALA A 3 -21.11 13.84 -34.05
C ALA A 3 -20.17 12.64 -33.80
N GLY A 4 -19.35 12.68 -32.73
CA GLY A 4 -18.31 11.68 -32.46
C GLY A 4 -18.59 10.73 -31.29
N PHE A 5 -19.71 10.88 -30.58
CA PHE A 5 -20.01 10.07 -29.40
C PHE A 5 -21.30 9.25 -29.60
N PRO A 6 -21.33 7.96 -29.22
CA PRO A 6 -22.57 7.18 -29.20
C PRO A 6 -23.62 7.92 -28.36
N ARG A 7 -24.82 8.09 -28.91
CA ARG A 7 -25.92 8.89 -28.32
C ARG A 7 -26.37 8.43 -26.91
N ASP A 8 -25.90 7.26 -26.46
CA ASP A 8 -26.22 6.65 -25.16
C ASP A 8 -25.07 6.73 -24.13
N SER A 9 -24.13 7.66 -24.30
CA SER A 9 -22.98 7.78 -23.40
C SER A 9 -23.34 8.48 -22.09
N GLN A 10 -23.21 7.78 -20.94
CA GLN A 10 -23.41 8.37 -19.61
C GLN A 10 -22.57 9.65 -19.42
N PRO A 11 -23.09 10.68 -18.73
CA PRO A 11 -22.41 11.98 -18.57
C PRO A 11 -20.95 11.90 -18.07
N GLY A 12 -20.67 10.99 -17.13
CA GLY A 12 -19.31 10.78 -16.61
C GLY A 12 -18.33 10.21 -17.66
N ARG A 13 -18.82 9.38 -18.58
CA ARG A 13 -18.00 8.81 -19.67
C ARG A 13 -17.63 9.89 -20.70
N LEU A 14 -18.56 10.79 -21.02
CA LEU A 14 -18.31 11.94 -21.90
C LEU A 14 -17.31 12.92 -21.30
N ALA A 15 -17.41 13.20 -19.99
CA ALA A 15 -16.46 14.04 -19.28
C ALA A 15 -15.04 13.44 -19.31
N ASN A 16 -14.89 12.12 -19.09
CA ASN A 16 -13.60 11.44 -19.15
C ASN A 16 -12.97 11.50 -20.55
N TYR A 17 -13.73 11.18 -21.61
CA TYR A 17 -13.21 11.29 -22.98
C TYR A 17 -12.80 12.71 -23.35
N THR A 18 -13.61 13.70 -22.95
CA THR A 18 -13.31 15.11 -23.19
C THR A 18 -12.03 15.53 -22.47
N GLY A 19 -11.87 15.12 -21.20
CA GLY A 19 -10.67 15.39 -20.40
C GLY A 19 -9.41 14.77 -21.01
N GLN A 20 -9.47 13.51 -21.45
CA GLN A 20 -8.32 12.83 -22.07
C GLN A 20 -7.93 13.45 -23.42
N LEU A 21 -8.90 13.82 -24.25
CA LEU A 21 -8.62 14.47 -25.54
C LEU A 21 -8.06 15.89 -25.34
N LEU A 22 -8.56 16.61 -24.34
CA LEU A 22 -8.04 17.93 -23.97
C LEU A 22 -6.60 17.81 -23.43
N ALA A 23 -6.33 16.81 -22.60
CA ALA A 23 -4.99 16.51 -22.10
C ALA A 23 -4.01 16.20 -23.23
N LEU A 24 -4.38 15.31 -24.16
CA LEU A 24 -3.59 15.01 -25.35
C LEU A 24 -3.24 16.28 -26.15
N ARG A 25 -4.22 17.18 -26.28
CA ARG A 25 -4.11 18.39 -27.09
C ARG A 25 -3.28 19.50 -26.44
N THR A 26 -3.31 19.60 -25.12
CA THR A 26 -2.84 20.82 -24.41
C THR A 26 -1.76 20.58 -23.37
N LEU A 27 -1.60 19.37 -22.87
CA LEU A 27 -0.69 19.08 -21.76
C LEU A 27 0.62 18.40 -22.16
N ILE A 28 0.70 17.83 -23.36
CA ILE A 28 1.88 17.11 -23.84
C ILE A 28 2.72 18.03 -24.72
N GLU A 29 3.93 18.34 -24.29
CA GLU A 29 4.87 19.21 -24.96
C GLU A 29 6.11 18.45 -25.45
N PRO A 30 6.78 18.90 -26.53
CA PRO A 30 8.07 18.33 -26.92
C PRO A 30 9.08 18.39 -25.76
N GLY A 31 9.69 17.24 -25.46
CA GLY A 31 10.60 17.05 -24.32
C GLY A 31 10.00 16.22 -23.19
N ASP A 32 8.68 16.05 -23.14
CA ASP A 32 8.01 15.22 -22.13
C ASP A 32 8.34 13.73 -22.29
N ILE A 33 8.43 13.03 -21.16
CA ILE A 33 8.60 11.57 -21.14
C ILE A 33 7.23 10.92 -21.35
N VAL A 34 7.11 10.10 -22.38
CA VAL A 34 5.91 9.34 -22.70
C VAL A 34 6.13 7.87 -22.36
N VAL A 35 5.18 7.28 -21.63
CA VAL A 35 5.22 5.89 -21.19
C VAL A 35 3.98 5.16 -21.67
N THR A 36 4.16 4.04 -22.36
CA THR A 36 3.05 3.21 -22.87
C THR A 36 3.24 1.75 -22.47
N PRO A 37 2.32 1.16 -21.68
CA PRO A 37 2.34 -0.28 -21.41
C PRO A 37 1.87 -1.06 -22.65
N LEU A 38 2.72 -1.98 -23.13
CA LEU A 38 2.40 -2.87 -24.24
C LEU A 38 1.66 -4.11 -23.70
N LYS A 39 0.34 -4.15 -23.88
CA LYS A 39 -0.52 -5.20 -23.31
C LYS A 39 -0.23 -6.60 -23.87
N SER A 40 0.16 -6.70 -25.14
CA SER A 40 0.44 -7.97 -25.82
C SER A 40 1.75 -8.62 -25.38
N THR A 41 2.75 -7.84 -24.98
CA THR A 41 4.11 -8.33 -24.70
C THR A 41 4.52 -8.23 -23.23
N LYS A 42 3.64 -7.75 -22.35
CA LYS A 42 3.94 -7.47 -20.93
C LYS A 42 5.17 -6.56 -20.74
N ARG A 43 5.45 -5.69 -21.70
CA ARG A 43 6.55 -4.72 -21.70
C ARG A 43 6.04 -3.30 -21.52
N ILE A 44 6.96 -2.38 -21.28
CA ILE A 44 6.71 -0.94 -21.20
C ILE A 44 7.61 -0.26 -22.21
N ALA A 45 7.02 0.62 -23.01
CA ALA A 45 7.76 1.52 -23.88
C ALA A 45 7.90 2.89 -23.22
N ILE A 46 9.12 3.43 -23.19
CA ILE A 46 9.42 4.77 -22.71
C ILE A 46 10.13 5.54 -23.83
N GLY A 47 9.64 6.75 -24.09
CA GLY A 47 10.14 7.63 -25.13
C GLY A 47 10.04 9.09 -24.74
N VAL A 48 10.51 9.95 -25.63
CA VAL A 48 10.43 11.41 -25.47
C VAL A 48 9.51 11.96 -26.55
N CYS A 49 8.59 12.84 -26.17
CA CYS A 49 7.74 13.54 -27.11
C CYS A 49 8.60 14.46 -27.99
N THR A 50 8.52 14.31 -29.31
CA THR A 50 9.23 15.15 -30.29
C THR A 50 8.31 16.17 -30.94
N ARG A 51 7.00 15.91 -30.93
CA ARG A 51 5.98 16.77 -31.52
C ARG A 51 4.71 16.66 -30.69
N GLY A 52 4.18 17.81 -30.28
CA GLY A 52 2.88 17.90 -29.61
C GLY A 52 1.73 17.46 -30.52
N TYR A 53 0.50 17.68 -30.06
CA TYR A 53 -0.71 17.23 -30.75
C TYR A 53 -0.77 17.64 -32.23
N SER A 54 -1.13 16.68 -33.09
CA SER A 54 -1.48 16.90 -34.49
C SER A 54 -2.72 16.10 -34.88
N PHE A 55 -3.50 16.64 -35.80
CA PHE A 55 -4.65 15.96 -36.39
C PHE A 55 -4.30 15.53 -37.82
N ASP A 56 -4.36 14.23 -38.07
CA ASP A 56 -4.17 13.65 -39.40
C ASP A 56 -5.55 13.41 -40.05
N ALA A 57 -5.93 14.28 -40.98
CA ALA A 57 -7.22 14.19 -41.66
C ALA A 57 -7.27 13.07 -42.70
N ASP A 58 -6.10 12.65 -43.20
CA ASP A 58 -5.96 11.69 -44.28
C ASP A 58 -5.88 10.24 -43.75
N GLU A 59 -5.69 10.05 -42.44
CA GLU A 59 -5.73 8.75 -41.79
C GLU A 59 -7.11 8.07 -41.97
N PRO A 60 -7.15 6.88 -42.62
CA PRO A 60 -8.39 6.17 -42.92
C PRO A 60 -9.18 5.78 -41.67
N ASP A 61 -8.51 5.45 -40.57
CA ASP A 61 -9.15 5.11 -39.29
C ASP A 61 -9.42 6.37 -38.46
N PRO A 62 -10.70 6.79 -38.28
CA PRO A 62 -11.03 7.98 -37.51
C PRO A 62 -10.51 7.96 -36.07
N THR A 63 -10.28 6.77 -35.50
CA THR A 63 -9.79 6.62 -34.12
C THR A 63 -8.29 6.92 -33.97
N ARG A 64 -7.56 7.01 -35.08
CA ARG A 64 -6.09 7.23 -35.11
C ARG A 64 -5.67 8.62 -35.56
N ARG A 65 -6.64 9.49 -35.85
CA ARG A 65 -6.38 10.84 -36.36
C ARG A 65 -5.73 11.78 -35.35
N HIS A 66 -5.87 11.48 -34.05
CA HIS A 66 -5.29 12.29 -32.97
C HIS A 66 -3.93 11.71 -32.57
N THR A 67 -2.84 12.39 -32.92
CA THR A 67 -1.49 11.86 -32.75
C THR A 67 -0.54 12.85 -32.07
N ILE A 68 0.48 12.29 -31.41
CA ILE A 68 1.68 12.99 -30.95
C ILE A 68 2.90 12.29 -31.56
N GLY A 69 4.00 13.02 -31.75
CA GLY A 69 5.28 12.44 -32.13
C GLY A 69 6.04 11.98 -30.91
N VAL A 70 6.47 10.71 -30.90
CA VAL A 70 7.27 10.14 -29.81
C VAL A 70 8.47 9.41 -30.41
N GLU A 71 9.66 9.75 -29.92
CA GLU A 71 10.87 8.98 -30.16
C GLU A 71 11.06 7.97 -29.02
N TRP A 72 10.79 6.69 -29.31
CA TRP A 72 10.93 5.61 -28.33
C TRP A 72 12.41 5.34 -28.05
N ARG A 73 12.82 5.55 -26.79
CA ARG A 73 14.20 5.32 -26.34
C ARG A 73 14.43 3.88 -25.90
N ASN A 74 13.43 3.29 -25.24
CA ASN A 74 13.48 1.91 -24.80
C ASN A 74 12.07 1.29 -24.82
N SER A 75 11.85 0.27 -25.65
CA SER A 75 10.57 -0.44 -25.79
C SER A 75 10.54 -1.80 -25.10
N GLU A 76 11.64 -2.20 -24.46
CA GLU A 76 11.87 -3.57 -23.98
C GLU A 76 11.93 -3.66 -22.45
N ILE A 77 11.44 -2.64 -21.75
CA ILE A 77 11.44 -2.61 -20.28
C ILE A 77 10.45 -3.65 -19.77
N SER A 78 10.97 -4.59 -18.98
CA SER A 78 10.15 -5.59 -18.28
C SER A 78 9.31 -4.92 -17.20
N ARG A 79 8.03 -5.26 -17.11
CA ARG A 79 7.16 -4.77 -16.02
C ARG A 79 7.71 -5.10 -14.63
N GLY A 80 8.42 -6.23 -14.49
CA GLY A 80 9.04 -6.64 -13.22
C GLY A 80 10.24 -5.80 -12.80
N SER A 81 10.74 -4.88 -13.65
CA SER A 81 11.81 -3.96 -13.26
C SER A 81 11.31 -2.68 -12.59
N LEU A 82 9.98 -2.47 -12.57
CA LEU A 82 9.33 -1.39 -11.82
C LEU A 82 8.91 -1.88 -10.42
N LYS A 83 8.98 -1.00 -9.42
CA LYS A 83 8.34 -1.27 -8.12
C LYS A 83 6.82 -1.14 -8.24
N ASP A 84 6.11 -1.83 -7.36
CA ASP A 84 4.65 -2.02 -7.44
C ASP A 84 3.87 -0.70 -7.52
N ASP A 85 4.31 0.33 -6.81
CA ASP A 85 3.64 1.63 -6.79
C ASP A 85 3.72 2.37 -8.15
N LEU A 86 4.88 2.33 -8.79
CA LEU A 86 5.08 2.90 -10.13
C LEU A 86 4.43 2.01 -11.20
N LEU A 87 4.48 0.68 -11.04
CA LEU A 87 3.81 -0.26 -11.93
C LEU A 87 2.29 -0.07 -11.93
N ASN A 88 1.70 0.15 -10.75
CA ASN A 88 0.26 0.45 -10.61
C ASN A 88 -0.10 1.81 -11.22
N THR A 89 0.80 2.77 -11.14
CA THR A 89 0.64 4.07 -11.80
C THR A 89 0.62 3.91 -13.31
N VAL A 90 1.61 3.22 -13.89
CA VAL A 90 1.71 2.98 -15.36
C VAL A 90 0.55 2.14 -15.90
N ASN A 91 -0.03 1.25 -15.09
CA ASN A 91 -1.21 0.47 -15.45
C ASN A 91 -2.55 1.17 -15.13
N GLY A 92 -2.54 2.49 -14.90
CA GLY A 92 -3.73 3.26 -14.57
C GLY A 92 -4.88 3.11 -15.57
N ALA A 93 -6.11 3.33 -15.09
CA ALA A 93 -7.34 3.14 -15.86
C ALA A 93 -7.57 4.18 -16.97
N MET A 94 -6.88 5.33 -16.92
CA MET A 94 -7.00 6.40 -17.92
C MET A 94 -5.96 6.23 -19.04
N THR A 95 -6.35 6.58 -20.26
CA THR A 95 -5.45 6.46 -21.43
C THR A 95 -4.35 7.53 -21.41
N ILE A 96 -4.64 8.72 -20.90
CA ILE A 96 -3.72 9.85 -20.84
C ILE A 96 -3.86 10.54 -19.48
N PHE A 97 -2.76 10.62 -18.74
CA PHE A 97 -2.66 11.33 -17.47
C PHE A 97 -1.20 11.65 -17.16
N ARG A 98 -0.97 12.60 -16.26
CA ARG A 98 0.38 12.93 -15.78
C ARG A 98 0.72 12.14 -14.52
N ALA A 99 1.79 11.33 -14.59
CA ALA A 99 2.33 10.58 -13.47
C ALA A 99 3.17 11.47 -12.55
N THR A 100 2.64 11.82 -11.37
CA THR A 100 3.27 12.79 -10.44
C THR A 100 3.56 12.19 -9.07
N LYS A 101 2.83 11.17 -8.64
CA LYS A 101 2.99 10.55 -7.33
C LYS A 101 4.32 9.78 -7.21
N ASN A 102 4.82 9.65 -5.98
CA ASN A 102 5.98 8.82 -5.62
C ASN A 102 7.24 9.05 -6.49
N ASN A 103 7.49 10.31 -6.88
CA ASN A 103 8.61 10.71 -7.74
C ASN A 103 8.61 9.97 -9.10
N ALA A 104 7.43 9.66 -9.65
CA ALA A 104 7.28 8.89 -10.89
C ALA A 104 8.11 9.45 -12.04
N GLU A 105 8.13 10.77 -12.26
CA GLU A 105 8.91 11.38 -13.35
C GLU A 105 10.41 11.08 -13.25
N ALA A 106 11.02 11.31 -12.08
CA ALA A 106 12.44 11.06 -11.85
C ALA A 106 12.78 9.58 -12.00
N ARG A 107 11.91 8.69 -11.51
CA ARG A 107 12.06 7.24 -11.59
C ARG A 107 11.93 6.74 -13.03
N LEU A 108 10.94 7.22 -13.79
CA LEU A 108 10.77 6.88 -15.20
C LEU A 108 11.93 7.37 -16.05
N ARG A 109 12.52 8.53 -15.73
CA ARG A 109 13.77 9.00 -16.36
C ARG A 109 14.95 8.07 -16.06
N SER A 110 15.07 7.58 -14.82
CA SER A 110 16.07 6.56 -14.47
C SER A 110 15.84 5.25 -15.22
N VAL A 111 14.60 4.74 -15.24
CA VAL A 111 14.24 3.50 -15.95
C VAL A 111 14.52 3.62 -17.44
N MET A 112 14.30 4.79 -18.05
CA MET A 112 14.63 5.03 -19.45
C MET A 112 16.13 4.85 -19.73
N GLN A 113 17.00 5.19 -18.79
CA GLN A 113 18.46 5.12 -18.93
C GLN A 113 19.04 3.76 -18.50
N THR A 114 18.56 3.20 -17.40
CA THR A 114 19.16 2.02 -16.74
C THR A 114 18.33 0.75 -16.90
N GLY A 115 17.06 0.86 -17.28
CA GLY A 115 16.11 -0.25 -17.35
C GLY A 115 15.56 -0.71 -16.00
N VAL A 116 16.00 -0.11 -14.88
CA VAL A 116 15.66 -0.53 -13.52
C VAL A 116 15.13 0.67 -12.73
N ASP A 117 14.05 0.44 -11.98
CA ASP A 117 13.47 1.44 -11.08
C ASP A 117 14.29 1.55 -9.78
N PRO A 118 14.85 2.75 -9.47
CA PRO A 118 15.63 2.97 -8.26
C PRO A 118 14.78 2.95 -6.97
N GLY A 119 13.45 2.96 -7.10
CA GLY A 119 12.52 3.08 -5.97
C GLY A 119 12.32 4.53 -5.54
N SER A 120 11.36 4.74 -4.64
CA SER A 120 10.84 6.07 -4.30
C SER A 120 11.80 6.97 -3.51
N GLY A 121 12.90 6.41 -2.96
CA GLY A 121 13.83 7.11 -2.06
C GLY A 121 13.14 7.64 -0.79
N PRO A 122 13.89 8.22 0.17
CA PRO A 122 13.27 8.95 1.28
C PRO A 122 12.47 10.12 0.72
N ILE A 123 11.24 10.26 1.20
CA ILE A 123 10.27 11.29 0.81
C ILE A 123 10.88 12.68 1.10
N SER A 124 11.50 13.31 0.11
CA SER A 124 11.66 14.76 0.16
C SER A 124 10.30 15.38 -0.10
N ALA A 125 9.86 16.20 0.86
CA ALA A 125 8.62 16.96 0.79
C ALA A 125 8.46 17.67 -0.58
N PRO A 126 7.23 17.85 -1.07
CA PRO A 126 7.00 18.57 -2.31
C PRO A 126 7.58 19.98 -2.18
N GLN A 127 8.56 20.28 -3.04
CA GLN A 127 9.01 21.65 -3.29
C GLN A 127 7.83 22.37 -3.94
N SER A 128 7.11 23.15 -3.14
CA SER A 128 6.21 24.18 -3.62
C SER A 128 7.06 25.22 -4.35
N SER A 129 7.10 25.12 -5.67
CA SER A 129 7.50 26.25 -6.52
C SER A 129 6.37 27.27 -6.47
N ALA A 130 6.53 28.24 -5.57
CA ALA A 130 5.76 29.47 -5.59
C ALA A 130 6.00 30.19 -6.92
N VAL A 131 4.98 30.23 -7.77
CA VAL A 131 4.89 31.15 -8.90
C VAL A 131 3.62 32.00 -8.71
N SER A 132 3.88 33.22 -8.24
CA SER A 132 3.19 34.47 -8.51
C SER A 132 1.71 34.42 -8.89
N ALA A 133 0.88 34.86 -7.95
CA ALA A 133 -0.50 35.26 -8.19
C ALA A 133 -0.58 36.38 -9.25
N GLY A 134 -1.15 36.05 -10.41
CA GLY A 134 -1.56 36.97 -11.45
C GLY A 134 -2.92 36.52 -11.99
N MET A 135 -3.93 37.33 -11.71
CA MET A 135 -5.36 37.17 -12.00
C MET A 135 -5.66 36.77 -13.47
N ASP A 136 -6.33 35.61 -13.67
CA ASP A 136 -7.30 35.41 -14.76
C ASP A 136 -8.24 34.22 -14.45
N GLU A 137 -9.49 34.49 -14.05
CA GLU A 137 -10.51 33.54 -13.56
C GLU A 137 -11.16 32.66 -14.66
N ARG A 138 -10.42 32.21 -15.67
CA ARG A 138 -10.99 31.39 -16.78
C ARG A 138 -10.26 30.09 -17.12
N ARG A 139 -9.44 29.54 -16.21
CA ARG A 139 -8.63 28.31 -16.45
C ARG A 139 -8.97 27.06 -15.62
N SER A 140 -10.14 26.99 -15.00
CA SER A 140 -10.48 25.98 -13.98
C SER A 140 -11.02 24.62 -14.48
N THR A 141 -10.54 24.06 -15.60
CA THR A 141 -10.97 22.72 -16.06
C THR A 141 -9.87 21.76 -16.51
N VAL A 142 -8.59 22.15 -16.43
CA VAL A 142 -7.47 21.33 -16.98
C VAL A 142 -6.54 20.76 -15.89
N GLU A 143 -6.75 21.07 -14.62
CA GLU A 143 -5.90 20.58 -13.51
C GLU A 143 -6.24 19.17 -13.02
N ASP A 144 -7.33 18.55 -13.51
CA ASP A 144 -7.85 17.28 -12.97
C ASP A 144 -7.45 16.03 -13.77
N VAL A 145 -6.48 16.14 -14.68
CA VAL A 145 -5.90 14.98 -15.41
C VAL A 145 -4.57 14.54 -14.80
N THR A 146 -4.53 14.50 -13.47
CA THR A 146 -3.44 13.89 -12.71
C THR A 146 -3.73 12.41 -12.47
N ASP A 147 -2.73 11.64 -12.03
CA ASP A 147 -2.83 10.21 -11.69
C ASP A 147 -4.24 9.79 -11.26
N PRO A 148 -4.93 8.89 -12.01
CA PRO A 148 -6.20 8.36 -11.54
C PRO A 148 -6.01 7.86 -10.12
N ARG A 149 -7.06 7.94 -9.30
CA ARG A 149 -7.06 7.23 -8.01
C ARG A 149 -7.04 5.74 -8.35
N SER A 150 -5.86 5.18 -8.61
CA SER A 150 -5.64 3.74 -8.63
C SER A 150 -6.13 3.27 -7.27
N VAL A 151 -7.22 2.50 -7.24
CA VAL A 151 -7.59 1.79 -6.03
C VAL A 151 -6.39 0.90 -5.75
N PRO A 152 -5.61 1.15 -4.67
CA PRO A 152 -4.46 0.31 -4.38
C PRO A 152 -5.01 -1.11 -4.19
N THR A 153 -4.36 -2.12 -4.77
CA THR A 153 -4.73 -3.52 -4.52
C THR A 153 -4.80 -3.75 -3.01
N LEU A 154 -5.68 -4.66 -2.56
CA LEU A 154 -5.77 -5.01 -1.14
C LEU A 154 -4.39 -5.35 -0.56
N GLN A 155 -3.56 -6.06 -1.34
CA GLN A 155 -2.18 -6.36 -0.98
C GLN A 155 -1.33 -5.09 -0.77
N ALA A 156 -1.38 -4.10 -1.67
CA ALA A 156 -0.64 -2.85 -1.52
C ALA A 156 -1.09 -2.03 -0.30
N ILE A 157 -2.38 -2.08 0.05
CA ILE A 157 -2.90 -1.47 1.29
C ILE A 157 -2.30 -2.20 2.50
N ARG A 158 -2.38 -3.53 2.52
CA ARG A 158 -1.82 -4.35 3.60
C ARG A 158 -0.33 -4.10 3.80
N ASP A 159 0.44 -4.09 2.71
CA ASP A 159 1.88 -3.85 2.76
C ASP A 159 2.20 -2.45 3.31
N ARG A 160 1.43 -1.43 2.91
CA ARG A 160 1.58 -0.08 3.45
C ARG A 160 1.30 -0.01 4.95
N VAL A 161 0.25 -0.69 5.43
CA VAL A 161 -0.04 -0.77 6.86
C VAL A 161 1.05 -1.56 7.58
N ARG A 162 1.55 -2.66 7.01
CA ARG A 162 2.67 -3.45 7.56
C ARG A 162 3.90 -2.55 7.75
N THR A 163 4.30 -1.80 6.72
CA THR A 163 5.44 -0.87 6.78
C THR A 163 5.23 0.22 7.83
N HIS A 164 4.03 0.82 7.88
CA HIS A 164 3.71 1.83 8.88
C HIS A 164 3.86 1.30 10.31
N LEU A 165 3.39 0.07 10.57
CA LEU A 165 3.49 -0.55 11.89
C LEU A 165 4.94 -0.81 12.30
N ILE A 166 5.77 -1.40 11.43
CA ILE A 166 7.16 -1.69 11.82
C ILE A 166 7.98 -0.41 12.06
N GLU A 167 7.72 0.66 11.30
CA GLU A 167 8.43 1.94 11.45
C GLU A 167 8.00 2.71 12.72
N ASN A 168 6.71 2.64 13.09
CA ASN A 168 6.15 3.50 14.14
C ASN A 168 5.84 2.77 15.45
N PHE A 169 5.77 1.44 15.44
CA PHE A 169 5.39 0.60 16.56
C PHE A 169 6.47 -0.42 16.95
N GLY A 170 7.71 -0.33 16.47
CA GLY A 170 8.79 -1.22 16.91
C GLY A 170 9.01 -1.21 18.43
N GLY A 171 9.51 -2.33 18.96
CA GLY A 171 9.81 -2.53 20.39
C GLY A 171 8.56 -2.50 21.26
N HIS A 172 8.66 -1.82 22.40
CA HIS A 172 7.60 -1.78 23.42
C HIS A 172 6.27 -1.18 22.93
N LYS A 173 6.32 -0.34 21.91
CA LYS A 173 5.11 0.20 21.25
C LYS A 173 4.26 -0.90 20.62
N LEU A 174 4.87 -2.00 20.16
CA LEU A 174 4.15 -3.15 19.62
C LEU A 174 3.42 -3.89 20.73
N SER A 175 4.05 -4.04 21.90
CA SER A 175 3.43 -4.64 23.08
C SER A 175 2.18 -3.88 23.51
N HIS A 176 2.22 -2.54 23.51
CA HIS A 176 1.03 -1.73 23.74
C HIS A 176 -0.06 -1.93 22.68
N LEU A 177 0.29 -1.98 21.39
CA LEU A 177 -0.66 -2.22 20.31
C LEU A 177 -1.33 -3.60 20.47
N VAL A 178 -0.56 -4.65 20.73
CA VAL A 178 -1.06 -6.00 20.98
C VAL A 178 -1.99 -6.01 22.21
N GLY A 179 -1.63 -5.30 23.27
CA GLY A 179 -2.47 -5.13 24.46
C GLY A 179 -3.82 -4.49 24.11
N ASP A 180 -3.84 -3.46 23.27
CA ASP A 180 -5.08 -2.81 22.82
C ASP A 180 -5.93 -3.72 21.93
N LEU A 181 -5.31 -4.53 21.06
CA LEU A 181 -6.01 -5.54 20.25
C LEU A 181 -6.69 -6.58 21.15
N LEU A 182 -5.97 -7.10 22.15
CA LEU A 182 -6.51 -8.07 23.10
C LEU A 182 -7.64 -7.46 23.96
N ARG A 183 -7.50 -6.21 24.40
CA ARG A 183 -8.57 -5.48 25.10
C ARG A 183 -9.82 -5.34 24.23
N ALA A 184 -9.67 -5.03 22.95
CA ALA A 184 -10.78 -4.96 22.01
C ALA A 184 -11.44 -6.35 21.77
N GLU A 185 -10.69 -7.44 21.92
CA GLU A 185 -11.21 -8.82 21.95
C GLU A 185 -11.81 -9.24 23.31
N GLY A 186 -11.80 -8.34 24.30
CA GLY A 186 -12.44 -8.48 25.60
C GLY A 186 -11.55 -9.08 26.69
N TYR A 187 -10.23 -9.01 26.54
CA TYR A 187 -9.31 -9.29 27.63
C TYR A 187 -9.07 -8.06 28.51
N THR A 188 -8.74 -8.30 29.77
CA THR A 188 -8.11 -7.31 30.64
C THR A 188 -6.61 -7.56 30.55
N CYS A 189 -5.85 -6.56 30.12
CA CYS A 189 -4.42 -6.70 29.85
C CYS A 189 -3.59 -5.74 30.72
N ASP A 190 -2.53 -6.28 31.30
CA ASP A 190 -1.45 -5.55 31.96
C ASP A 190 -0.19 -5.66 31.11
N VAL A 191 0.36 -4.52 30.70
CA VAL A 191 1.53 -4.45 29.81
C VAL A 191 2.72 -4.05 30.67
N SER A 192 3.77 -4.89 30.68
CA SER A 192 4.99 -4.66 31.45
C SER A 192 5.63 -3.30 31.09
N PRO A 193 6.30 -2.60 32.02
CA PRO A 193 7.03 -1.37 31.68
C PRO A 193 8.30 -1.68 30.86
N GLU A 194 8.90 -0.68 30.21
CA GLU A 194 10.18 -0.85 29.52
C GLU A 194 11.30 -1.28 30.49
N GLY A 195 11.85 -2.47 30.31
CA GLY A 195 12.92 -2.99 31.17
C GLY A 195 13.37 -4.42 30.81
N PRO A 196 14.29 -5.01 31.61
CA PRO A 196 14.64 -6.42 31.48
C PRO A 196 13.45 -7.27 31.92
N ASP A 197 12.53 -7.47 30.99
CA ASP A 197 11.36 -8.30 31.20
C ASP A 197 11.75 -9.76 31.03
N PHE A 198 11.33 -10.60 31.97
CA PHE A 198 11.65 -12.04 32.02
C PHE A 198 10.93 -12.85 30.91
N GLY A 199 10.86 -12.31 29.69
CA GLY A 199 10.15 -12.91 28.56
C GLY A 199 8.63 -12.77 28.61
N VAL A 200 8.10 -11.79 29.37
CA VAL A 200 6.66 -11.49 29.46
C VAL A 200 6.41 -10.01 29.23
N ASP A 201 5.84 -9.70 28.08
CA ASP A 201 5.46 -8.33 27.69
C ASP A 201 4.05 -7.98 28.17
N ILE A 202 3.14 -8.96 28.19
CA ILE A 202 1.74 -8.75 28.56
C ILE A 202 1.22 -9.94 29.36
N ILE A 203 0.51 -9.64 30.43
CA ILE A 203 -0.32 -10.59 31.17
C ILE A 203 -1.77 -10.23 30.91
N ALA A 204 -2.57 -11.20 30.48
CA ALA A 204 -3.98 -10.96 30.17
C ALA A 204 -4.88 -12.04 30.74
N GLY A 205 -6.11 -11.68 31.07
CA GLY A 205 -7.16 -12.59 31.51
C GLY A 205 -8.54 -12.05 31.18
N ARG A 206 -9.59 -12.80 31.53
CA ARG A 206 -10.98 -12.39 31.32
C ARG A 206 -11.62 -11.89 32.61
N GLY A 207 -12.82 -11.35 32.46
CA GLY A 207 -13.62 -10.88 33.58
C GLY A 207 -13.22 -9.48 34.08
N PRO A 208 -13.98 -8.95 35.05
CA PRO A 208 -13.83 -7.56 35.51
C PRO A 208 -12.49 -7.30 36.21
N LEU A 209 -11.89 -8.35 36.79
CA LEU A 209 -10.59 -8.26 37.47
C LEU A 209 -9.44 -8.81 36.62
N GLY A 210 -9.71 -9.36 35.43
CA GLY A 210 -8.68 -9.99 34.60
C GLY A 210 -8.10 -11.29 35.17
N LEU A 211 -8.81 -11.94 36.10
CA LEU A 211 -8.35 -13.17 36.77
C LEU A 211 -9.03 -14.43 36.23
N ASP A 212 -10.05 -14.29 35.39
CA ASP A 212 -10.81 -15.43 34.86
C ASP A 212 -10.07 -16.05 33.67
N SER A 213 -10.23 -17.37 33.51
CA SER A 213 -9.74 -18.07 32.33
C SER A 213 -10.46 -17.64 31.03
N PRO A 214 -9.80 -17.70 29.87
CA PRO A 214 -8.39 -18.08 29.71
C PRO A 214 -7.43 -16.97 30.15
N THR A 215 -6.47 -17.34 30.99
CA THR A 215 -5.30 -16.52 31.32
C THR A 215 -4.23 -16.70 30.25
N LEU A 216 -3.59 -15.60 29.86
CA LEU A 216 -2.75 -15.49 28.69
C LEU A 216 -1.45 -14.76 29.04
N ILE A 217 -0.32 -15.39 28.72
CA ILE A 217 0.99 -14.75 28.73
C ILE A 217 1.39 -14.42 27.30
N VAL A 218 1.82 -13.18 27.07
CA VAL A 218 2.23 -12.71 25.74
C VAL A 218 3.70 -12.31 25.77
N GLU A 219 4.45 -12.80 24.78
CA GLU A 219 5.78 -12.32 24.46
C GLU A 219 5.76 -11.71 23.06
N VAL A 220 6.33 -10.52 22.90
CA VAL A 220 6.30 -9.71 21.69
C VAL A 220 7.73 -9.51 21.18
N LYS A 221 7.93 -9.83 19.91
CA LYS A 221 9.20 -9.67 19.19
C LYS A 221 8.93 -8.94 17.90
N SER A 222 9.36 -7.68 17.88
CA SER A 222 9.13 -6.75 16.76
C SER A 222 10.17 -6.86 15.65
N GLU A 223 11.21 -7.67 15.82
CA GLU A 223 12.28 -7.81 14.85
C GLU A 223 11.78 -8.40 13.53
N ALA A 224 12.30 -7.92 12.41
CA ALA A 224 11.99 -8.45 11.08
C ALA A 224 12.61 -9.84 10.83
N GLY A 225 13.58 -10.25 11.65
CA GLY A 225 14.22 -11.56 11.56
C GLY A 225 13.33 -12.69 12.09
N GLN A 226 13.52 -13.89 11.56
CA GLN A 226 12.82 -15.07 12.04
C GLN A 226 13.28 -15.47 13.45
N ILE A 227 12.31 -15.78 14.31
CA ILE A 227 12.56 -16.18 15.69
C ILE A 227 12.85 -17.68 15.77
N GLY A 228 13.80 -18.03 16.65
CA GLY A 228 14.21 -19.40 16.90
C GLY A 228 13.49 -20.09 18.06
N ALA A 229 13.69 -21.40 18.16
CA ALA A 229 13.13 -22.24 19.21
C ALA A 229 13.45 -21.81 20.67
N PRO A 230 14.57 -21.12 20.99
CA PRO A 230 14.80 -20.63 22.35
C PRO A 230 13.71 -19.70 22.88
N VAL A 231 13.16 -18.81 22.05
CA VAL A 231 12.12 -17.86 22.47
C VAL A 231 10.82 -18.59 22.80
N VAL A 232 10.43 -19.56 21.96
CA VAL A 232 9.28 -20.42 22.23
C VAL A 232 9.41 -21.12 23.59
N ARG A 233 10.61 -21.64 23.92
CA ARG A 233 10.87 -22.26 25.22
C ARG A 233 10.85 -21.27 26.38
N GLY A 234 11.31 -20.04 26.14
CA GLY A 234 11.18 -18.94 27.10
C GLY A 234 9.72 -18.70 27.46
N LEU A 235 8.85 -18.55 26.45
CA LEU A 235 7.41 -18.37 26.64
C LEU A 235 6.76 -19.55 27.38
N GLN A 236 7.12 -20.81 27.05
CA GLN A 236 6.65 -21.98 27.79
C GLN A 236 7.02 -21.91 29.29
N GLY A 237 8.27 -21.51 29.59
CA GLY A 237 8.73 -21.33 30.96
C GLY A 237 7.99 -20.20 31.69
N ALA A 238 7.72 -19.10 30.99
CA ALA A 238 6.94 -17.98 31.52
C ALA A 238 5.49 -18.37 31.81
N MET A 239 4.85 -19.12 30.91
CA MET A 239 3.50 -19.66 31.14
C MET A 239 3.44 -20.55 32.38
N ALA A 240 4.40 -21.48 32.52
CA ALA A 240 4.47 -22.37 33.69
C ALA A 240 4.69 -21.59 34.99
N SER A 241 5.57 -20.58 34.98
CA SER A 241 5.88 -19.75 36.15
C SER A 241 4.67 -18.92 36.59
N ASN A 242 3.89 -18.41 35.64
CA ASN A 242 2.68 -17.62 35.89
C ASN A 242 1.40 -18.46 36.01
N LYS A 243 1.50 -19.79 35.86
CA LYS A 243 0.36 -20.73 35.85
C LYS A 243 -0.74 -20.34 34.86
N ALA A 244 -0.34 -19.83 33.70
CA ALA A 244 -1.28 -19.38 32.68
C ALA A 244 -1.82 -20.52 31.84
N ASP A 245 -3.08 -20.40 31.42
CA ASP A 245 -3.76 -21.39 30.58
C ASP A 245 -3.15 -21.43 29.17
N GLN A 246 -2.78 -20.26 28.64
CA GLN A 246 -2.38 -20.07 27.25
C GLN A 246 -1.20 -19.10 27.10
N GLY A 247 -0.53 -19.21 25.94
CA GLY A 247 0.55 -18.32 25.53
C GLY A 247 0.30 -17.75 24.14
N LEU A 248 0.68 -16.50 23.93
CA LEU A 248 0.71 -15.87 22.63
C LEU A 248 2.13 -15.35 22.35
N LEU A 249 2.74 -15.85 21.28
CA LEU A 249 3.99 -15.30 20.77
C LEU A 249 3.68 -14.39 19.58
N VAL A 250 3.92 -13.10 19.72
CA VAL A 250 3.84 -12.16 18.58
C VAL A 250 5.23 -12.07 17.96
N ALA A 251 5.36 -12.63 16.76
CA ALA A 251 6.61 -12.81 16.05
C ALA A 251 6.56 -12.05 14.71
N TRP A 252 6.90 -10.77 14.69
CA TRP A 252 6.73 -9.93 13.50
C TRP A 252 7.40 -10.50 12.25
N GLY A 253 8.68 -10.89 12.33
CA GLY A 253 9.43 -11.57 11.28
C GLY A 253 9.08 -13.05 11.07
N GLY A 254 8.12 -13.58 11.83
CA GLY A 254 7.70 -14.97 11.83
C GLY A 254 8.70 -15.92 12.50
N LEU A 255 8.48 -17.22 12.27
CA LEU A 255 9.23 -18.30 12.93
C LEU A 255 10.09 -19.08 11.96
N ASN A 256 11.29 -19.45 12.42
CA ASN A 256 12.14 -20.39 11.70
C ASN A 256 11.60 -21.84 11.82
N ARG A 257 12.16 -22.75 11.00
CA ARG A 257 11.69 -24.15 10.94
C ARG A 257 11.74 -24.86 12.30
N GLN A 258 12.76 -24.62 13.11
CA GLN A 258 12.91 -25.26 14.42
C GLN A 258 11.87 -24.77 15.42
N ALA A 259 11.60 -23.45 15.44
CA ALA A 259 10.57 -22.84 16.27
C ALA A 259 9.16 -23.35 15.91
N ARG A 260 8.86 -23.43 14.60
CA ARG A 260 7.60 -24.00 14.11
C ARG A 260 7.40 -25.45 14.57
N THR A 261 8.45 -26.26 14.56
CA THR A 261 8.39 -27.64 15.07
C THR A 261 8.16 -27.66 16.58
N ALA A 262 8.80 -26.78 17.36
CA ALA A 262 8.61 -26.70 18.80
C ALA A 262 7.15 -26.40 19.18
N ILE A 263 6.49 -25.48 18.47
CA ILE A 263 5.09 -25.10 18.73
C ILE A 263 4.09 -26.20 18.35
N ARG A 264 4.43 -27.12 17.44
CA ARG A 264 3.50 -28.18 17.02
C ARG A 264 3.02 -29.04 18.19
N THR A 265 3.89 -29.28 19.17
CA THR A 265 3.58 -30.05 20.37
C THR A 265 2.61 -29.29 21.28
N ASP A 266 2.75 -27.96 21.35
CA ASP A 266 1.98 -27.09 22.24
C ASP A 266 0.87 -26.31 21.53
N ARG A 267 0.42 -26.76 20.36
CA ARG A 267 -0.59 -26.03 19.58
C ARG A 267 -1.92 -25.85 20.34
N LEU A 268 -2.17 -26.58 21.42
CA LEU A 268 -3.40 -26.40 22.19
C LEU A 268 -3.29 -25.29 23.24
N THR A 269 -2.08 -24.87 23.58
CA THR A 269 -1.80 -23.89 24.64
C THR A 269 -1.10 -22.64 24.10
N ILE A 270 -0.30 -22.75 23.02
CA ILE A 270 0.43 -21.63 22.42
C ILE A 270 -0.11 -21.30 21.02
N ARG A 271 -0.36 -20.00 20.80
CA ARG A 271 -0.61 -19.41 19.47
C ARG A 271 0.52 -18.47 19.10
N VAL A 272 0.72 -18.30 17.80
CA VAL A 272 1.70 -17.36 17.25
C VAL A 272 0.99 -16.46 16.28
N TRP A 273 1.27 -15.17 16.39
CA TRP A 273 0.88 -14.17 15.40
C TRP A 273 2.12 -13.66 14.70
N ASP A 274 2.19 -13.86 13.39
CA ASP A 274 3.13 -13.12 12.57
C ASP A 274 2.56 -11.77 12.13
N SER A 275 3.27 -11.06 11.24
CA SER A 275 2.81 -9.77 10.74
C SER A 275 1.44 -9.86 10.03
N GLU A 276 1.13 -10.97 9.35
CA GLU A 276 -0.17 -11.12 8.68
C GLU A 276 -1.29 -11.36 9.68
N ASP A 277 -1.05 -12.26 10.64
CA ASP A 277 -2.02 -12.53 11.71
C ASP A 277 -2.33 -11.24 12.48
N LEU A 278 -1.31 -10.42 12.79
CA LEU A 278 -1.51 -9.15 13.51
C LEU A 278 -2.34 -8.15 12.69
N LEU A 279 -2.08 -8.05 11.38
CA LEU A 279 -2.86 -7.19 10.49
C LEU A 279 -4.32 -7.63 10.41
N ASP A 280 -4.58 -8.93 10.33
CA ASP A 280 -5.95 -9.46 10.31
C ASP A 280 -6.69 -9.13 11.60
N ARG A 281 -6.03 -9.28 12.76
CA ARG A 281 -6.59 -8.90 14.06
C ARG A 281 -6.87 -7.40 14.12
N LEU A 282 -5.91 -6.60 13.68
CA LEU A 282 -6.05 -5.14 13.61
C LEU A 282 -7.28 -4.73 12.81
N PHE A 283 -7.44 -5.24 11.58
CA PHE A 283 -8.57 -4.88 10.74
C PHE A 283 -9.90 -5.36 11.31
N MET A 284 -9.93 -6.54 11.94
CA MET A 284 -11.14 -7.11 12.53
C MET A 284 -11.66 -6.30 13.74
N VAL A 285 -10.76 -5.73 14.55
CA VAL A 285 -11.14 -5.03 15.79
C VAL A 285 -10.96 -3.52 15.71
N TYR A 286 -10.52 -2.99 14.57
CA TYR A 286 -10.11 -1.58 14.41
C TYR A 286 -11.12 -0.58 14.97
N GLU A 287 -12.42 -0.76 14.72
CA GLU A 287 -13.47 0.15 15.19
C GLU A 287 -13.63 0.18 16.71
N ARG A 288 -13.21 -0.88 17.41
CA ARG A 288 -13.26 -1.01 18.88
C ARG A 288 -11.97 -0.56 19.57
N LEU A 289 -10.93 -0.19 18.81
CA LEU A 289 -9.67 0.26 19.38
C LEU A 289 -9.78 1.63 20.06
N PRO A 290 -8.95 1.90 21.08
CA PRO A 290 -8.86 3.22 21.71
C PRO A 290 -8.58 4.32 20.68
N GLU A 291 -9.12 5.52 20.90
CA GLU A 291 -8.92 6.67 20.01
C GLU A 291 -7.43 7.06 19.88
N THR A 292 -6.66 6.90 20.96
CA THR A 292 -5.20 7.09 20.97
C THR A 292 -4.49 6.15 20.00
N THR A 293 -4.98 4.93 19.81
CA THR A 293 -4.39 3.93 18.91
C THR A 293 -4.89 4.13 17.48
N ARG A 294 -6.18 4.42 17.29
CA ARG A 294 -6.74 4.77 15.96
C ARG A 294 -6.13 6.03 15.37
N SER A 295 -5.82 7.04 16.18
CA SER A 295 -5.18 8.27 15.70
C SER A 295 -3.74 8.03 15.18
N ARG A 296 -3.03 7.04 15.73
CA ARG A 296 -1.69 6.64 15.28
C ARG A 296 -1.70 5.71 14.06
N ILE A 297 -2.84 5.08 13.77
CA ILE A 297 -3.05 4.19 12.62
C ILE A 297 -4.35 4.61 11.93
N PRO A 298 -4.38 5.76 11.22
CA PRO A 298 -5.62 6.33 10.69
C PRO A 298 -6.12 5.55 9.46
N LEU A 299 -6.79 4.42 9.70
CA LEU A 299 -7.46 3.63 8.67
C LEU A 299 -8.89 4.15 8.43
N THR A 300 -9.29 4.16 7.16
CA THR A 300 -10.66 4.43 6.73
C THR A 300 -11.24 3.15 6.15
N ARG A 301 -12.47 2.82 6.54
CA ARG A 301 -13.21 1.68 5.97
C ARG A 301 -13.92 2.14 4.70
N THR A 302 -13.71 1.42 3.61
CA THR A 302 -14.40 1.63 2.34
C THR A 302 -14.95 0.29 1.86
N TRP A 303 -16.12 0.31 1.24
CA TRP A 303 -16.77 -0.84 0.64
C TRP A 303 -16.63 -0.69 -0.87
N ILE A 304 -16.11 -1.72 -1.52
CA ILE A 304 -15.90 -1.76 -2.97
C ILE A 304 -16.62 -3.00 -3.47
N LEU A 305 -17.30 -2.89 -4.62
CA LEU A 305 -17.88 -4.05 -5.28
C LEU A 305 -16.74 -4.94 -5.78
N ASP A 306 -16.85 -6.24 -5.53
CA ASP A 306 -15.91 -7.21 -6.05
C ASP A 306 -16.24 -7.46 -7.52
N GLU A 307 -15.41 -6.89 -8.41
CA GLU A 307 -15.59 -6.95 -9.87
C GLU A 307 -15.08 -8.28 -10.46
N ASP A 308 -14.43 -9.14 -9.67
CA ASP A 308 -13.79 -10.39 -10.12
C ASP A 308 -14.63 -11.66 -9.81
N ILE A 309 -15.87 -11.52 -9.31
CA ILE A 309 -16.72 -12.67 -8.93
C ILE A 309 -17.18 -13.51 -10.16
N ASP A 310 -17.07 -12.97 -11.38
CA ASP A 310 -17.54 -13.63 -12.62
C ASP A 310 -16.42 -14.24 -13.50
N SER A 311 -15.31 -14.73 -12.94
CA SER A 311 -14.27 -15.47 -13.69
C SER A 311 -14.02 -16.90 -13.21
#